data_AF-A0A060XBJ5-F1
#
_entry.id   AF-A0A060XBJ5-F1
#
_cell.length_a   1.000
_cell.length_b   1.000
_cell.length_c   1.000
_cell.angle_alpha   90.00
_cell.angle_beta   90.00
_cell.angle_gamma   90.00
#
_symmetry.space_group_name_H-M   'P 1'
#
loop_
_entity.id
_entity.type
_entity.pdbx_description
1 polymer ?
#
loop_
_entity_poly.entity_id
_entity_poly.type
_entity_poly.pdbx_seq_one_letter_code
_entity_poly.pdbx_strand_id
1 'polypeptide(L)'
;MTRLKKQQQELETMRLRYLAAEEKEAVKSEKHELEDIRNELNRLKQQEDKKPWGSSSAGPAVSLNESADDHLSRLLEERDTLLRTGVYTHEDRIISELNRQIQEAMAHRVDH
;
A
#
# COMPACT_ATOMS: atom_id res chain seq x y z
N MET A 1 44.33 20.25 -34.31
CA MET A 1 43.52 20.57 -33.10
C MET A 1 42.04 20.78 -33.39
N THR A 2 41.66 21.57 -34.39
CA THR A 2 40.25 21.90 -34.73
C THR A 2 39.40 20.70 -35.15
N ARG A 3 39.94 19.77 -35.96
CA ARG A 3 39.22 18.55 -36.38
C ARG A 3 38.87 17.63 -35.21
N LEU A 4 39.81 17.43 -34.29
CA LEU A 4 39.62 16.58 -33.11
C LEU A 4 38.54 17.16 -32.17
N LYS A 5 38.56 18.48 -31.96
CA LYS A 5 37.51 19.17 -31.18
C LYS A 5 36.13 19.02 -31.81
N LYS A 6 36.03 19.11 -33.14
CA LYS A 6 34.77 18.89 -33.85
C LYS A 6 34.24 17.46 -33.66
N GLN A 7 35.12 16.46 -33.76
CA GLN A 7 34.75 15.07 -33.52
C GLN A 7 34.33 14.82 -32.06
N GLN A 8 34.99 15.46 -31.08
CA GLN A 8 34.58 15.39 -29.68
C GLN A 8 33.18 15.98 -29.46
N GLN A 9 32.90 17.14 -30.06
CA GLN A 9 31.60 17.79 -29.93
C GLN A 9 30.47 16.97 -30.59
N GLU A 10 30.74 16.38 -31.76
CA GLU A 10 29.79 15.48 -32.42
C GLU A 10 29.50 14.22 -31.57
N LEU A 11 30.54 13.64 -30.95
CA LEU A 11 30.40 12.50 -30.05
C LEU A 11 29.59 12.85 -28.80
N GLU A 12 29.87 14.00 -28.19
CA GLU A 12 29.15 14.48 -27.01
C GLU A 12 27.68 14.75 -27.32
N THR A 13 27.40 15.35 -28.49
CA THR A 13 26.03 15.56 -28.97
C THR A 13 25.29 14.24 -29.14
N MET A 14 25.94 13.22 -29.69
CA MET A 14 25.36 11.88 -29.83
C MET A 14 25.07 11.25 -28.46
N ARG A 15 26.01 11.34 -27.51
CA ARG A 15 25.83 10.84 -26.14
C ARG A 15 24.65 11.50 -25.44
N LEU A 16 24.56 12.83 -25.49
CA LEU A 16 23.46 13.58 -24.89
C LEU A 16 22.11 13.19 -25.49
N ARG A 17 22.04 13.01 -26.81
CA ARG A 17 20.81 12.56 -27.47
C ARG A 17 20.41 11.15 -27.07
N TYR A 18 21.38 10.25 -26.90
CA TYR A 18 21.11 8.88 -26.47
C TYR A 18 20.55 8.86 -25.04
N LEU A 19 21.20 9.57 -24.11
CA LEU A 19 20.73 9.68 -22.72
C LEU A 19 19.33 10.29 -22.64
N ALA A 20 19.08 11.39 -23.36
CA ALA A 20 17.76 12.01 -23.37
C ALA A 20 16.67 11.11 -24.00
N ALA A 21 17.03 10.25 -24.95
CA ALA A 21 16.10 9.28 -25.54
C ALA A 21 15.78 8.17 -24.54
N GLU A 22 16.79 7.63 -23.85
CA GLU A 22 16.65 6.60 -22.82
C GLU A 22 15.79 7.09 -21.65
N GLU A 23 16.06 8.29 -21.11
CA GLU A 23 15.25 8.90 -20.06
C GLU A 23 13.79 9.09 -20.49
N LYS A 24 13.57 9.52 -21.73
CA LYS A 24 12.21 9.69 -22.28
C LYS A 24 11.47 8.37 -22.41
N GLU A 25 12.18 7.28 -22.73
CA GLU A 25 11.59 5.95 -22.84
C GLU A 25 11.26 5.38 -21.45
N ALA A 26 12.17 5.52 -20.49
CA ALA A 26 11.95 5.16 -19.09
C ALA A 26 10.72 5.88 -18.51
N VAL A 27 10.64 7.20 -18.66
CA VAL A 27 9.48 8.00 -18.19
C VAL A 27 8.17 7.58 -18.87
N LYS A 28 8.21 7.12 -20.12
CA LYS A 28 7.01 6.58 -20.79
C LYS A 28 6.60 5.23 -20.22
N SER A 29 7.55 4.33 -19.97
CA SER A 29 7.26 3.03 -19.34
C SER A 29 6.65 3.24 -17.95
N GLU A 30 7.28 4.08 -17.12
CA GLU A 30 6.78 4.40 -15.79
C GLU A 30 5.37 4.99 -15.83
N LYS A 31 5.09 5.92 -16.77
CA LYS A 31 3.74 6.47 -16.93
C LYS A 31 2.72 5.41 -17.33
N HIS A 32 3.09 4.47 -18.18
CA HIS A 32 2.22 3.38 -18.60
C HIS A 32 1.94 2.44 -17.43
N GLU A 33 2.97 2.05 -16.67
CA GLU A 33 2.83 1.22 -15.46
C GLU A 33 1.94 1.90 -14.41
N LEU A 34 2.11 3.21 -14.19
CA LEU A 34 1.24 3.98 -13.29
C LEU A 34 -0.21 4.03 -13.79
N GLU A 35 -0.42 4.14 -15.10
CA GLU A 35 -1.76 4.10 -15.68
C GLU A 35 -2.40 2.71 -15.53
N ASP A 36 -1.64 1.65 -15.73
CA ASP A 36 -2.08 0.27 -15.54
C ASP A 36 -2.44 -0.01 -14.08
N ILE A 37 -1.60 0.41 -13.13
CA ILE A 37 -1.89 0.31 -11.69
C ILE A 37 -3.15 1.10 -11.35
N ARG A 38 -3.30 2.32 -11.89
CA ARG A 38 -4.50 3.15 -11.68
C ARG A 38 -5.75 2.45 -12.22
N ASN A 39 -5.66 1.84 -13.39
CA ASN A 39 -6.76 1.12 -14.02
C ASN A 39 -7.13 -0.13 -13.22
N GLU A 40 -6.15 -0.87 -12.72
CA GLU A 40 -6.36 -2.03 -11.85
C GLU A 40 -7.02 -1.63 -10.53
N LEU A 41 -6.55 -0.57 -9.87
CA LEU A 41 -7.18 -0.03 -8.66
C LEU A 41 -8.63 0.41 -8.94
N ASN A 42 -8.87 1.06 -10.07
CA ASN A 42 -10.22 1.47 -10.45
C ASN A 42 -11.12 0.27 -10.78
N ARG A 43 -10.56 -0.84 -11.29
CA ARG A 43 -11.28 -2.10 -11.51
C ARG A 43 -11.63 -2.78 -10.19
N LEU A 44 -10.67 -2.88 -9.27
CA LEU A 44 -10.87 -3.46 -7.93
C LEU A 44 -11.90 -2.66 -7.13
N LYS A 45 -11.79 -1.33 -7.13
CA LYS A 45 -12.77 -0.44 -6.52
C LYS A 45 -14.17 -0.64 -7.12
N GLN A 46 -14.27 -0.70 -8.45
CA GLN A 46 -15.54 -1.02 -9.10
C GLN A 46 -16.05 -2.42 -8.78
N GLN A 47 -15.18 -3.39 -8.51
CA GLN A 47 -15.57 -4.73 -8.09
C GLN A 47 -16.07 -4.74 -6.65
N GLU A 48 -15.50 -3.93 -5.76
CA GLU A 48 -16.06 -3.68 -4.43
C GLU A 48 -17.42 -2.98 -4.53
N ASP A 49 -17.55 -1.94 -5.36
CA ASP A 49 -18.79 -1.19 -5.56
C ASP A 49 -19.88 -2.02 -6.29
N LYS A 50 -19.49 -2.91 -7.21
CA LYS A 50 -20.40 -3.79 -7.98
C LYS A 50 -20.57 -5.17 -7.37
N LYS A 51 -19.87 -5.53 -6.29
CA LYS A 51 -20.25 -6.68 -5.48
C LYS A 51 -21.57 -6.25 -4.82
N PRO A 52 -22.75 -6.69 -5.30
CA PRO A 52 -23.93 -6.51 -4.47
C PRO A 52 -23.58 -7.22 -3.16
N TRP A 53 -23.92 -6.59 -2.05
CA TRP A 53 -23.85 -7.15 -0.71
C TRP A 53 -24.70 -8.44 -0.53
N GLY A 54 -24.83 -9.30 -1.54
CA GLY A 54 -25.88 -10.32 -1.64
C GLY A 54 -25.58 -11.53 -2.53
N SER A 55 -24.32 -11.96 -2.66
CA SER A 55 -24.03 -13.32 -3.13
C SER A 55 -22.75 -13.90 -2.53
N SER A 56 -22.65 -13.80 -1.22
CA SER A 56 -22.14 -14.91 -0.41
C SER A 56 -23.28 -15.26 0.53
N SER A 57 -23.59 -16.54 0.64
CA SER A 57 -24.73 -17.09 1.38
C SER A 57 -24.59 -16.98 2.90
N ALA A 58 -24.15 -15.83 3.40
CA ALA A 58 -24.08 -15.51 4.82
C ALA A 58 -24.26 -13.98 4.96
N GLY A 59 -25.27 -13.57 5.74
CA GLY A 59 -25.87 -12.24 5.71
C GLY A 59 -24.96 -11.05 6.10
N PRO A 60 -25.52 -9.83 6.24
CA PRO A 60 -24.78 -8.60 6.57
C PRO A 60 -23.95 -8.67 7.87
N ALA A 61 -24.18 -9.68 8.71
CA ALA A 61 -23.37 -9.97 9.89
C ALA A 61 -21.95 -10.47 9.54
N VAL A 62 -21.73 -11.17 8.42
CA VAL A 62 -20.43 -11.78 8.11
C VAL A 62 -19.42 -10.75 7.60
N SER A 63 -19.81 -9.79 6.77
CA SER A 63 -18.91 -8.71 6.34
C SER A 63 -18.58 -7.72 7.46
N LEU A 64 -19.51 -7.48 8.40
CA LEU A 64 -19.24 -6.68 9.58
C LEU A 64 -18.31 -7.41 10.56
N ASN A 65 -18.50 -8.72 10.71
CA ASN A 65 -17.63 -9.55 11.54
C ASN A 65 -16.22 -9.70 10.93
N GLU A 66 -16.09 -9.83 9.61
CA GLU A 66 -14.80 -9.86 8.90
C GLU A 66 -14.04 -8.53 9.09
N SER A 67 -14.73 -7.39 8.96
CA SER A 67 -14.16 -6.07 9.24
C SER A 67 -13.77 -5.89 10.73
N ALA A 68 -14.56 -6.46 11.66
CA ALA A 68 -14.25 -6.45 13.09
C ALA A 68 -13.04 -7.35 13.42
N ASP A 69 -12.93 -8.52 12.78
CA ASP A 69 -11.80 -9.44 12.91
C ASP A 69 -10.51 -8.84 12.29
N ASP A 70 -10.62 -8.11 11.17
CA ASP A 70 -9.53 -7.35 10.57
C ASP A 70 -9.07 -6.19 11.47
N HIS A 71 -10.02 -5.54 12.16
CA HIS A 71 -9.71 -4.47 13.11
C HIS A 71 -8.99 -5.02 14.35
N LEU A 72 -9.48 -6.13 14.91
CA LEU A 72 -8.85 -6.82 16.03
C LEU A 72 -7.43 -7.30 15.68
N SER A 73 -7.25 -7.85 14.48
CA SER A 73 -5.94 -8.31 14.00
C SER A 73 -4.93 -7.16 13.93
N ARG A 74 -5.35 -5.99 13.40
CA ARG A 74 -4.52 -4.77 13.39
C ARG A 74 -4.10 -4.32 14.79
N LEU A 75 -5.02 -4.30 15.75
CA LEU A 75 -4.71 -3.90 17.13
C LEU A 75 -3.70 -4.85 17.80
N LEU A 76 -3.81 -6.16 17.53
CA LEU A 76 -2.86 -7.16 18.03
C LEU A 76 -1.46 -6.97 17.43
N GLU A 77 -1.37 -6.73 16.13
CA GLU A 77 -0.11 -6.48 15.42
C GLU A 77 0.57 -5.20 15.91
N GLU A 78 -0.18 -4.12 16.11
CA GLU A 78 0.34 -2.85 16.63
C GLU A 78 0.92 -3.03 18.04
N ARG A 79 0.18 -3.71 18.94
CA ARG A 79 0.67 -4.03 20.29
C ARG A 79 1.96 -4.85 20.23
N ASP A 80 1.96 -5.91 19.44
CA ASP A 80 3.09 -6.83 19.36
C ASP A 80 4.31 -6.15 18.73
N THR A 81 4.10 -5.24 17.78
CA THR A 81 5.16 -4.42 17.20
C THR A 81 5.77 -3.50 18.25
N LEU A 82 4.95 -2.77 19.01
CA LEU A 82 5.43 -1.86 20.05
C LEU A 82 6.21 -2.60 21.15
N LEU A 83 5.71 -3.74 21.64
CA LEU A 83 6.40 -4.54 22.64
C LEU A 83 7.70 -5.16 22.09
N ARG A 84 7.72 -5.58 20.81
CA ARG A 84 8.92 -6.14 20.17
C ARG A 84 10.06 -5.14 20.05
N THR A 85 9.76 -3.84 19.96
CA THR A 85 10.82 -2.81 19.96
C THR A 85 11.57 -2.73 21.30
N GLY A 86 10.98 -3.22 22.40
CA GLY A 86 11.54 -3.15 23.74
C GLY A 86 11.55 -1.75 24.37
N VAL A 87 11.02 -0.73 23.67
CA VAL A 87 10.86 0.64 24.19
C VAL A 87 9.61 0.75 25.05
N TYR A 88 8.57 -0.01 24.71
CA TYR A 88 7.30 -0.03 25.42
C TYR A 88 7.14 -1.30 26.24
N THR A 89 6.43 -1.16 27.35
CA THR A 89 6.12 -2.19 28.33
C THR A 89 4.61 -2.29 28.53
N HIS A 90 4.17 -3.34 29.21
CA HIS A 90 2.75 -3.54 29.50
C HIS A 90 2.15 -2.48 30.44
N GLU A 91 3.01 -1.71 31.13
CA GLU A 91 2.61 -0.63 32.03
C GLU A 91 2.41 0.70 31.31
N ASP A 92 2.86 0.80 30.05
CA ASP A 92 2.71 2.04 29.29
C ASP A 92 1.27 2.29 28.88
N ARG A 93 0.89 3.56 28.94
CA ARG A 93 -0.48 4.02 28.63
C ARG A 93 -0.93 3.57 27.23
N ILE A 94 -0.03 3.65 26.25
CA ILE A 94 -0.30 3.25 24.86
C ILE A 94 -0.65 1.76 24.78
N ILE A 95 0.12 0.90 25.46
CA ILE A 95 -0.11 -0.56 25.47
C ILE A 95 -1.39 -0.89 26.26
N SER A 96 -1.64 -0.17 27.35
CA SER A 96 -2.88 -0.31 28.13
C SER A 96 -4.12 0.08 27.32
N GLU A 97 -4.06 1.15 26.53
CA GLU A 97 -5.14 1.58 25.64
C GLU A 97 -5.38 0.57 24.50
N LEU A 98 -4.31 0.02 23.90
CA LEU A 98 -4.42 -1.06 22.89
C LEU A 98 -5.05 -2.32 23.50
N ASN A 99 -4.63 -2.74 24.69
CA ASN A 99 -5.21 -3.88 25.38
C ASN A 99 -6.70 -3.67 25.68
N ARG A 100 -7.10 -2.47 26.09
CA ARG A 100 -8.51 -2.13 26.29
C ARG A 100 -9.31 -2.23 24.99
N GLN A 101 -8.80 -1.68 23.89
CA GLN A 101 -9.46 -1.76 22.58
C GLN A 101 -9.55 -3.20 22.06
N ILE A 102 -8.51 -4.01 22.27
CA ILE A 102 -8.51 -5.45 21.97
C ILE A 102 -9.60 -6.16 22.77
N GLN A 103 -9.73 -5.87 24.07
CA GLN A 103 -10.77 -6.44 24.92
C GLN A 103 -12.18 -6.01 24.50
N GLU A 104 -12.37 -4.72 24.18
CA GLU A 104 -13.64 -4.20 23.66
C GLU A 104 -14.02 -4.86 22.33
N ALA A 105 -13.08 -4.98 21.39
CA ALA A 105 -13.29 -5.66 20.11
C ALA A 105 -13.62 -7.16 20.29
N MET A 106 -12.95 -7.85 21.22
CA MET A 106 -13.28 -9.24 21.55
C MET A 106 -14.64 -9.38 22.24
N ALA A 107 -15.03 -8.43 23.10
CA ALA A 107 -16.33 -8.44 23.77
C ALA A 107 -17.47 -8.22 22.76
N HIS A 108 -17.30 -7.26 21.85
CA HIS A 108 -18.26 -7.02 20.77
C HIS A 108 -18.46 -8.23 19.84
N ARG A 109 -17.45 -9.10 19.72
CA ARG A 109 -17.56 -10.38 18.99
C ARG A 109 -18.35 -11.45 19.73
N VAL A 110 -18.39 -11.43 21.06
CA VAL A 110 -19.12 -12.42 21.88
C VAL A 110 -20.61 -12.07 22.01
N ASP A 111 -20.97 -10.80 21.90
CA ASP A 111 -22.37 -10.31 22.00
C ASP A 111 -23.18 -10.41 20.69
N HIS A 112 -22.60 -10.89 19.58
CA HIS A 112 -23.27 -11.13 18.29
C HIS A 112 -23.38 -12.62 17.97
#